data_AF-A0A972D532-F1
#
_entry.id   AF-A0A972D532-F1
#
_cell.length_a   1.000
_cell.length_b   1.000
_cell.length_c   1.000
_cell.angle_alpha   90.00
_cell.angle_beta   90.00
_cell.angle_gamma   90.00
#
_symmetry.space_group_name_H-M   'P 1'
#
loop_
_entity.id
_entity.type
_entity.pdbx_description
1 polymer ?
#
loop_
_entity_poly.entity_id
_entity_poly.type
_entity_poly.pdbx_seq_one_letter_code
_entity_poly.pdbx_strand_id
1 'polypeptide(L)'
;MGSNLIMIVVKLALAGGLMFFLYKDARARDYSWFMWTFIPVITIFTPELVTTILTFLLILGMYLMTRPKGALISCPHCGKKVHYILAFCPHCRQSIKRECLRCHDTVDWDAERCPHCGSMNLTKF
;
A
#
# COMPACT_ATOMS: atom_id res chain seq x y z
N MET A 1 -10.93 -23.34 30.61
CA MET A 1 -11.47 -23.12 29.25
C MET A 1 -11.54 -21.64 28.85
N GLY A 2 -11.90 -20.71 29.74
CA GLY A 2 -12.01 -19.28 29.41
C GLY A 2 -10.71 -18.59 28.97
N SER A 3 -9.57 -18.86 29.62
CA SER A 3 -8.28 -18.22 29.30
C SER A 3 -7.80 -18.51 27.86
N ASN A 4 -7.86 -19.77 27.43
CA ASN A 4 -7.44 -20.17 26.07
C ASN A 4 -8.34 -19.55 24.99
N LEU A 5 -9.63 -19.43 25.26
CA LEU A 5 -10.57 -18.80 24.33
C LEU A 5 -10.25 -17.30 24.17
N ILE A 6 -10.02 -16.59 25.29
CA ILE A 6 -9.64 -15.17 25.28
C ILE A 6 -8.35 -14.96 24.48
N MET A 7 -7.35 -15.81 24.69
CA MET A 7 -6.07 -15.76 23.98
C MET A 7 -6.23 -15.89 22.46
N ILE A 8 -7.07 -16.83 22.00
CA ILE A 8 -7.32 -17.04 20.58
C ILE A 8 -8.02 -15.81 19.98
N VAL A 9 -9.03 -15.27 20.66
CA VAL A 9 -9.74 -14.08 20.20
C VAL A 9 -8.79 -12.88 20.09
N VAL A 10 -7.92 -12.68 21.08
CA VAL A 10 -6.91 -11.61 21.05
C VAL A 10 -5.96 -11.77 19.86
N LYS A 11 -5.45 -12.98 19.62
CA LYS A 11 -4.56 -13.25 18.47
C LYS A 11 -5.25 -13.00 17.14
N LEU A 12 -6.50 -13.42 16.98
CA LEU A 12 -7.28 -13.18 15.77
C LEU A 12 -7.53 -11.69 15.54
N ALA A 13 -7.84 -10.93 16.60
CA ALA A 13 -8.04 -9.49 16.50
C ALA A 13 -6.74 -8.76 16.08
N LEU A 14 -5.61 -9.11 16.69
CA LEU A 14 -4.30 -8.54 16.35
C LEU A 14 -3.87 -8.89 14.92
N ALA A 15 -3.98 -10.17 14.54
CA ALA A 15 -3.68 -10.61 13.19
C ALA A 15 -4.59 -9.91 12.18
N GLY A 16 -5.91 -9.89 12.41
CA GLY A 16 -6.89 -9.23 11.56
C GLY A 16 -6.61 -7.75 11.35
N GLY A 17 -6.32 -7.02 12.43
CA GLY A 17 -5.94 -5.61 12.37
C GLY A 17 -4.67 -5.38 11.55
N LEU A 18 -3.63 -6.21 11.76
CA LEU A 18 -2.38 -6.11 11.00
C LEU A 18 -2.60 -6.44 9.52
N MET A 19 -3.32 -7.51 9.21
CA MET A 19 -3.64 -7.91 7.83
C MET A 19 -4.37 -6.79 7.10
N PHE A 20 -5.38 -6.17 7.72
CA PHE A 20 -6.13 -5.07 7.12
C PHE A 20 -5.24 -3.83 6.88
N PHE A 21 -4.41 -3.47 7.86
CA PHE A 21 -3.47 -2.35 7.74
C PHE A 21 -2.45 -2.58 6.61
N LEU A 22 -1.81 -3.75 6.60
CA LEU A 22 -0.81 -4.11 5.59
C LEU A 22 -1.44 -4.20 4.20
N TYR A 23 -2.63 -4.80 4.07
CA TYR A 23 -3.37 -4.83 2.80
C TYR A 23 -3.60 -3.41 2.26
N LYS A 24 -4.12 -2.51 3.11
CA LYS A 24 -4.47 -1.15 2.68
C LYS A 24 -3.25 -0.34 2.25
N ASP A 25 -2.16 -0.34 3.03
CA ASP A 25 -0.95 0.41 2.67
C ASP A 25 -0.18 -0.26 1.51
N ALA A 26 -0.07 -1.59 1.49
CA ALA A 26 0.65 -2.32 0.45
C ALA A 26 -0.05 -2.20 -0.90
N ARG A 27 -1.39 -2.29 -0.91
CA ARG A 27 -2.18 -2.12 -2.14
C ARG A 27 -2.08 -0.70 -2.68
N ALA A 28 -2.04 0.32 -1.82
CA ALA A 28 -1.85 1.70 -2.23
C ALA A 28 -0.45 1.96 -2.87
N ARG A 29 0.54 1.15 -2.50
CA ARG A 29 1.92 1.22 -3.02
C ARG A 29 2.24 0.21 -4.13
N ASP A 30 1.27 -0.63 -4.49
CA ASP A 30 1.44 -1.80 -5.36
C ASP A 30 2.64 -2.69 -4.97
N TYR A 31 2.92 -2.77 -3.65
CA TYR A 31 4.08 -3.46 -3.11
C TYR A 31 3.71 -4.86 -2.64
N SER A 32 3.92 -5.87 -3.51
CA SER A 32 3.72 -7.31 -3.24
C SER A 32 2.59 -7.63 -2.25
N TRP A 33 1.43 -6.97 -2.44
CA TRP A 33 0.41 -6.80 -1.41
C TRP A 33 -0.11 -8.14 -0.86
N PHE A 34 -0.16 -9.16 -1.72
CA PHE A 34 -0.61 -10.50 -1.37
C PHE A 34 0.27 -11.12 -0.28
N MET A 35 1.60 -11.09 -0.47
CA MET A 35 2.56 -11.62 0.49
C MET A 35 2.39 -10.99 1.87
N TRP A 36 2.41 -9.66 1.93
CA TRP A 36 2.32 -8.92 3.20
C TRP A 36 0.96 -9.03 3.89
N THR A 37 -0.11 -9.28 3.14
CA THR A 37 -1.45 -9.46 3.71
C THR A 37 -1.58 -10.80 4.42
N PHE A 38 -0.96 -11.87 3.92
CA PHE A 38 -1.12 -13.22 4.49
C PHE A 38 -0.02 -13.62 5.49
N ILE A 39 1.16 -13.00 5.46
CA ILE A 39 2.23 -13.27 6.44
C ILE A 39 1.77 -13.19 7.90
N PRO A 40 0.95 -12.19 8.33
CA PRO A 40 0.49 -12.11 9.72
C PRO A 40 -0.30 -13.32 10.23
N VAL A 41 -0.83 -14.19 9.35
CA VAL A 41 -1.55 -15.41 9.76
C VAL A 41 -0.67 -16.32 10.62
N ILE A 42 0.65 -16.30 10.41
CA ILE A 42 1.63 -17.09 11.18
C ILE A 42 1.57 -16.72 12.68
N THR A 43 1.22 -15.47 13.02
CA THR A 43 1.13 -15.01 14.42
C THR A 43 0.08 -15.80 15.22
N ILE A 44 -0.96 -16.34 14.57
CA ILE A 44 -2.04 -17.11 15.20
C ILE A 44 -1.51 -18.45 15.75
N PHE A 45 -0.51 -19.05 15.08
CA PHE A 45 0.06 -20.35 15.42
C PHE A 45 1.16 -20.29 16.49
N THR A 46 1.53 -19.09 16.95
CA THR A 46 2.54 -18.94 18.00
C THR A 46 1.99 -19.42 19.36
N PRO A 47 2.78 -20.08 20.22
CA PRO A 47 2.29 -20.65 21.47
C PRO A 47 1.95 -19.57 22.51
N GLU A 48 2.83 -18.60 22.72
CA GLU A 48 2.73 -17.60 23.80
C GLU A 48 2.41 -16.19 23.29
N LEU A 49 1.72 -15.36 24.09
CA LEU A 49 1.42 -13.96 23.71
C LEU A 49 2.67 -13.13 23.45
N VAL A 50 3.72 -13.32 24.25
CA VAL A 50 4.97 -12.56 24.12
C VAL A 50 5.56 -12.81 22.73
N THR A 51 5.57 -14.06 22.27
CA THR A 51 6.03 -14.41 20.92
C THR A 51 5.12 -13.86 19.83
N THR A 52 3.81 -13.82 20.03
CA THR A 52 2.86 -13.14 19.11
C THR A 52 3.20 -11.66 18.96
N ILE A 53 3.45 -10.96 20.07
CA ILE A 53 3.78 -9.52 20.06
C ILE A 53 5.12 -9.28 19.36
N LEU A 54 6.15 -10.07 19.68
CA LEU A 54 7.46 -9.96 19.04
C LEU A 54 7.39 -10.22 17.53
N THR A 55 6.67 -11.26 17.10
CA THR A 55 6.50 -11.56 15.67
C THR A 55 5.67 -10.51 14.94
N PHE A 56 4.61 -9.98 15.57
CA PHE A 56 3.85 -8.85 15.06
C PHE A 56 4.74 -7.64 14.80
N LEU A 57 5.57 -7.26 15.79
CA LEU A 57 6.47 -6.11 15.68
C LEU A 57 7.55 -6.35 14.63
N LEU A 58 8.07 -7.57 14.52
CA LEU A 58 9.05 -7.94 13.49
C LEU A 58 8.45 -7.79 12.09
N ILE A 59 7.26 -8.37 11.84
CA ILE A 59 6.58 -8.29 10.53
C ILE A 59 6.30 -6.82 10.18
N LEU A 60 5.75 -6.06 11.13
CA LEU A 60 5.46 -4.65 10.93
C LEU A 60 6.74 -3.85 10.65
N GLY A 61 7.81 -4.07 11.43
CA GLY A 61 9.10 -3.42 11.25
C GLY A 61 9.74 -3.73 9.90
N MET A 62 9.76 -5.00 9.52
CA MET A 62 10.28 -5.46 8.22
C MET A 62 9.50 -4.82 7.07
N TYR A 63 8.16 -4.83 7.13
CA TYR A 63 7.31 -4.18 6.15
C TYR A 63 7.61 -2.67 6.02
N LEU A 64 7.68 -1.95 7.15
CA LEU A 64 7.92 -0.52 7.15
C LEU A 64 9.31 -0.16 6.59
N MET A 65 10.29 -1.05 6.77
CA MET A 65 11.64 -0.89 6.27
C MET A 65 11.76 -1.17 4.78
N THR A 66 11.09 -2.21 4.27
CA THR A 66 11.21 -2.64 2.87
C THR A 66 10.23 -1.97 1.92
N ARG A 67 9.11 -1.43 2.43
CA ARG A 67 8.11 -0.78 1.56
C ARG A 67 8.67 0.47 0.87
N PRO A 68 8.27 0.76 -0.38
CA PRO A 68 8.72 1.95 -1.09
C PRO A 68 8.29 3.20 -0.31
N LYS A 69 9.25 4.09 -0.06
CA LYS A 69 9.03 5.37 0.65
C LYS A 69 8.55 6.43 -0.34
N GLY A 70 7.68 7.31 0.13
CA GLY A 70 7.12 8.35 -0.72
C GLY A 70 5.74 8.81 -0.27
N ALA A 71 5.31 9.91 -0.88
CA ALA A 71 3.99 10.49 -0.67
C ALA A 71 2.90 9.62 -1.33
N LEU A 72 1.73 9.60 -0.69
CA LEU A 72 0.53 9.03 -1.25
C LEU A 72 -0.35 10.18 -1.74
N ILE A 73 -0.67 10.17 -3.03
CA ILE A 73 -1.60 11.11 -3.65
C ILE A 73 -2.98 10.49 -3.78
N SER A 74 -4.01 11.31 -3.88
CA SER A 74 -5.36 10.84 -4.15
C SER A 74 -5.56 10.61 -5.64
N CYS A 75 -6.04 9.43 -6.02
CA CYS A 75 -6.38 9.15 -7.41
C CYS A 75 -7.51 10.09 -7.87
N PRO A 76 -7.38 10.78 -9.02
CA PRO A 76 -8.40 11.72 -9.51
C PRO A 76 -9.71 11.03 -9.91
N HIS A 77 -9.66 9.72 -10.20
CA HIS A 77 -10.84 8.96 -10.64
C HIS A 77 -11.62 8.30 -9.51
N CYS A 78 -10.91 7.65 -8.56
CA CYS A 78 -11.56 6.87 -7.50
C CYS A 78 -11.35 7.43 -6.09
N GLY A 79 -10.55 8.48 -5.92
CA GLY A 79 -10.27 9.13 -4.63
C GLY A 79 -9.41 8.31 -3.65
N LYS A 80 -9.05 7.06 -3.98
CA LYS A 80 -8.19 6.24 -3.13
C LYS A 80 -6.75 6.73 -3.15
N LYS A 81 -6.03 6.52 -2.05
CA LYS A 81 -4.62 6.85 -1.91
C LYS A 81 -3.76 5.90 -2.74
N VAL A 82 -2.83 6.47 -3.51
CA VAL A 82 -1.91 5.74 -4.40
C VAL A 82 -0.53 6.35 -4.30
N HIS A 83 0.52 5.54 -4.40
CA HIS A 83 1.89 6.03 -4.37
C HIS A 83 2.19 6.90 -5.59
N TYR A 84 2.77 8.09 -5.36
CA TYR A 84 2.97 9.12 -6.39
C TYR A 84 3.79 8.66 -7.61
N ILE A 85 4.63 7.63 -7.47
CA ILE A 85 5.46 7.12 -8.57
C ILE A 85 4.67 6.31 -9.60
N LEU A 86 3.51 5.78 -9.23
CA LEU A 86 2.73 4.87 -10.07
C LEU A 86 2.12 5.63 -11.26
N ALA A 87 2.12 4.98 -12.43
CA ALA A 87 1.45 5.50 -13.63
C ALA A 87 -0.05 5.16 -13.66
N PHE A 88 -0.42 4.02 -13.07
CA PHE A 88 -1.79 3.50 -13.03
C PHE A 88 -2.25 3.28 -11.59
N CYS A 89 -3.54 3.51 -11.34
CA CYS A 89 -4.13 3.24 -10.04
C CYS A 89 -4.30 1.73 -9.81
N PRO A 90 -3.78 1.13 -8.71
CA PRO A 90 -3.97 -0.29 -8.42
C PRO A 90 -5.41 -0.65 -8.01
N HIS A 91 -6.28 0.36 -7.81
CA HIS A 91 -7.68 0.16 -7.42
C HIS A 91 -8.65 0.25 -8.60
N CYS A 92 -8.60 1.32 -9.41
CA CYS A 92 -9.50 1.51 -10.56
C CYS A 92 -8.85 1.20 -11.91
N ARG A 93 -7.53 0.95 -11.96
CA ARG A 93 -6.74 0.64 -13.17
C ARG A 93 -6.66 1.76 -14.21
N GLN A 94 -7.19 2.95 -13.92
CA GLN A 94 -7.03 4.12 -14.78
C GLN A 94 -5.65 4.78 -14.60
N SER A 95 -5.21 5.50 -15.62
CA SER A 95 -3.99 6.31 -15.57
C SER A 95 -4.14 7.45 -14.56
N ILE A 96 -3.13 7.61 -13.72
CA ILE A 96 -3.04 8.71 -12.73
C ILE A 96 -1.95 9.71 -13.08
N LYS A 97 -1.24 9.48 -14.18
CA LYS A 97 -0.27 10.39 -14.79
C LYS A 97 -0.64 10.63 -16.23
N ARG A 98 -0.27 11.80 -16.74
CA ARG A 98 -0.38 12.15 -18.16
C ARG A 98 0.96 11.89 -18.82
N GLU A 99 0.94 11.74 -20.14
CA GLU A 99 2.16 11.70 -20.94
C GLU A 99 2.24 12.99 -21.78
N CYS A 100 3.46 13.47 -21.98
CA CYS A 100 3.71 14.59 -22.86
C CYS A 100 3.84 14.10 -24.31
N LEU A 101 3.00 14.59 -25.23
CA LEU A 101 3.02 14.16 -26.64
C LEU A 101 4.21 14.71 -27.44
N ARG A 102 5.07 15.55 -26.82
CA ARG A 102 6.30 16.07 -27.44
C ARG A 102 7.55 15.30 -27.03
N CYS A 103 7.69 14.97 -25.74
CA CYS A 103 8.89 14.31 -25.20
C CYS A 103 8.63 12.91 -24.63
N HIS A 104 7.37 12.45 -24.65
CA HIS A 104 6.92 11.16 -24.11
C HIS A 104 7.26 10.90 -22.64
N ASP A 105 7.51 11.96 -21.88
CA ASP A 105 7.77 11.85 -20.45
C ASP A 105 6.46 11.83 -19.65
N THR A 106 6.48 11.19 -18.48
CA THR A 106 5.34 11.12 -17.57
C THR A 106 5.25 12.38 -16.73
N VAL A 107 4.04 12.92 -16.61
CA VAL A 107 3.75 14.18 -15.92
C VAL A 107 2.62 13.95 -14.93
N ASP A 108 2.67 14.64 -13.79
CA ASP A 108 1.61 14.61 -12.80
C ASP A 108 0.27 15.10 -13.38
N TRP A 109 -0.83 14.59 -12.84
CA TRP A 109 -2.17 14.78 -13.40
C TRP A 109 -2.64 16.24 -13.39
N ASP A 110 -2.23 16.98 -12.38
CA ASP A 110 -2.56 18.38 -12.12
C ASP A 110 -1.62 19.37 -12.85
N ALA A 111 -0.55 18.89 -13.46
CA ALA A 111 0.36 19.75 -14.19
C ALA A 111 -0.28 20.30 -15.47
N GLU A 112 -0.17 21.61 -15.66
CA GLU A 112 -0.60 22.30 -16.89
C GLU A 112 0.45 22.23 -18.01
N ARG A 113 1.72 22.03 -17.65
CA ARG A 113 2.85 22.06 -18.56
C ARG A 113 3.88 20.99 -18.17
N CYS A 114 4.49 20.36 -19.16
CA CYS A 114 5.55 19.38 -18.94
C CYS A 114 6.78 20.05 -18.29
N PRO A 115 7.27 19.55 -17.13
CA PRO A 115 8.44 20.12 -16.44
C PRO A 115 9.74 19.93 -17.22
N HIS A 116 9.82 18.91 -18.09
CA HIS A 116 11.03 18.59 -18.84
C HIS A 116 11.18 19.41 -20.13
N CYS A 117 10.10 19.56 -20.92
CA CYS A 117 10.17 20.22 -22.24
C CYS A 117 9.36 21.52 -22.36
N GLY A 118 8.58 21.89 -21.34
CA GLY A 118 7.77 23.10 -21.35
C GLY A 118 6.55 23.07 -22.28
N SER A 119 6.23 21.93 -22.91
CA SER A 119 5.04 21.82 -23.77
C SER A 119 3.76 21.68 -22.96
N MET A 120 2.65 22.23 -23.46
CA MET A 120 1.30 22.09 -22.91
C MET A 120 0.52 20.93 -23.58
N ASN A 121 1.14 20.21 -24.51
CA ASN A 121 0.50 19.13 -25.24
C ASN A 121 0.58 17.82 -24.45
N LEU A 122 -0.26 17.73 -23.41
CA LEU A 122 -0.40 16.58 -22.53
C LEU A 122 -1.60 15.74 -22.94
N THR A 123 -1.54 14.43 -22.73
CA THR A 123 -2.71 13.56 -22.98
C THR A 123 -3.90 13.92 -22.09
N LYS A 124 -5.08 13.87 -22.70
CA LYS A 124 -6.37 14.01 -22.05
C LYS A 124 -7.04 12.63 -22.07
N PHE A 125 -7.19 12.02 -20.89
CA PHE A 125 -7.93 10.77 -20.71
C PHE A 125 -9.26 11.05 -20.04
#